data_AF-A0A354CMG1-F1
#
_entry.id   AF-A0A354CMG1-F1
#
_cell.length_a   1.000
_cell.length_b   1.000
_cell.length_c   1.000
_cell.angle_alpha   90.00
_cell.angle_beta   90.00
_cell.angle_gamma   90.00
#
_symmetry.space_group_name_H-M   'P 1'
#
loop_
_entity.id
_entity.type
_entity.pdbx_description
1 polymer ?
#
loop_
_entity_poly.entity_id
_entity_poly.type
_entity_poly.pdbx_seq_one_letter_code
_entity_poly.pdbx_strand_id
1 'polypeptide(L)' 'GLVKQYGIDAIMFNGNAAYRYFKKYYGKDDGLDGIIKKALPSTSPANAACSYERLVGEWGSAVNELKEKILKEKRY' A
#
# COMPACT_ATOMS: atom_id res chain seq x y z
N GLY A 1 4.12 -3.29 18.19
CA GLY A 1 4.25 -2.20 17.21
C GLY A 1 2.87 -1.70 16.80
N LEU A 2 2.72 -0.41 16.51
CA LEU A 2 1.43 0.26 16.26
C LEU A 2 0.58 -0.45 15.20
N VAL A 3 1.20 -0.97 14.14
CA VAL A 3 0.49 -1.65 13.03
C VAL A 3 -0.34 -2.85 13.52
N LYS A 4 0.24 -3.70 14.40
CA LYS A 4 -0.49 -4.83 15.00
C LYS A 4 -1.54 -4.38 16.01
N GLN A 5 -1.25 -3.31 16.78
CA GLN A 5 -2.16 -2.79 17.81
C GLN A 5 -3.47 -2.25 17.22
N TYR A 6 -3.39 -1.58 16.06
CA TYR A 6 -4.54 -0.94 15.42
C TYR A 6 -5.25 -1.82 14.38
N GLY A 7 -4.91 -3.11 14.28
CA GLY A 7 -5.54 -4.02 13.32
C GLY A 7 -5.39 -3.54 11.88
N ILE A 8 -4.23 -2.97 11.54
CA ILE A 8 -3.94 -2.53 10.17
C ILE A 8 -3.81 -3.78 9.31
N ASP A 9 -4.58 -3.86 8.23
CA ASP A 9 -4.58 -5.01 7.31
C ASP A 9 -3.62 -4.79 6.11
N ALA A 10 -3.28 -3.52 5.80
CA ALA A 10 -2.45 -3.18 4.65
C ALA A 10 -1.69 -1.86 4.76
N ILE A 11 -0.61 -1.77 3.99
CA ILE A 11 0.23 -0.58 3.81
C ILE A 11 0.39 -0.31 2.32
N MET A 12 -0.03 0.88 1.90
CA MET A 12 0.10 1.36 0.53
C MET A 12 1.18 2.46 0.46
N PHE A 13 2.25 2.20 -0.28
CA PHE A 13 3.38 3.11 -0.40
C PHE A 13 3.13 4.13 -1.51
N ASN A 14 3.18 5.41 -1.17
CA ASN A 14 3.10 6.51 -2.12
C ASN A 14 4.44 6.64 -2.88
N GLY A 15 4.53 6.04 -4.06
CA GLY A 15 5.72 6.02 -4.89
C GLY A 15 6.68 4.86 -4.59
N ASN A 16 7.38 4.43 -5.64
CA ASN A 16 8.38 3.35 -5.56
C ASN A 16 9.54 3.66 -4.62
N ALA A 17 9.90 4.94 -4.45
CA ALA A 17 10.97 5.34 -3.53
C ALA A 17 10.66 4.95 -2.08
N ALA A 18 9.44 5.22 -1.60
CA ALA A 18 9.01 4.87 -0.26
C ALA A 18 9.10 3.36 -0.01
N TYR A 19 8.60 2.55 -0.96
CA TYR A 19 8.68 1.09 -0.86
C TYR A 19 10.12 0.56 -0.89
N ARG A 20 11.00 1.14 -1.72
CA ARG A 20 12.43 0.77 -1.74
C ARG A 20 13.12 1.06 -0.42
N TYR A 21 12.88 2.24 0.18
CA TYR A 21 13.47 2.58 1.47
C TYR A 21 12.95 1.66 2.57
N PHE A 22 11.65 1.39 2.59
CA PHE A 22 11.07 0.42 3.50
C PHE A 22 11.79 -0.93 3.39
N LYS A 23 11.91 -1.49 2.18
CA LYS A 23 12.64 -2.76 1.98
C LYS A 23 14.11 -2.69 2.35
N LYS A 24 14.78 -1.55 2.10
CA LYS A 24 16.20 -1.38 2.43
C LYS A 24 16.46 -1.45 3.93
N TYR A 25 15.60 -0.81 4.73
CA TYR A 25 15.83 -0.66 6.17
C TYR A 25 15.14 -1.74 7.01
N TYR A 26 14.01 -2.28 6.55
CA TYR A 26 13.24 -3.28 7.30
C TYR A 26 13.32 -4.69 6.69
N GLY A 27 13.65 -4.81 5.40
CA GLY A 27 13.99 -6.09 4.79
C GLY A 27 12.89 -7.16 4.87
N LYS A 28 13.31 -8.40 5.15
CA LYS A 28 12.43 -9.56 5.32
C LYS A 28 11.86 -9.70 6.73
N ASP A 29 12.47 -9.06 7.72
CA ASP A 29 12.08 -9.12 9.13
C ASP A 29 11.47 -7.80 9.57
N ASP A 30 10.47 -7.35 8.80
CA ASP A 30 9.77 -6.10 9.08
C ASP A 30 8.75 -6.23 10.21
N GLY A 31 8.51 -7.46 10.71
CA GLY A 31 7.54 -7.76 11.75
C GLY A 31 6.09 -7.53 11.32
N LEU A 32 5.85 -7.38 10.02
CA LEU A 32 4.55 -7.09 9.40
C LEU A 32 4.07 -8.28 8.57
N ASP A 33 4.25 -9.50 9.08
CA ASP A 33 3.70 -10.71 8.50
C ASP A 33 2.17 -10.62 8.41
N GLY A 34 1.61 -11.12 7.31
CA GLY A 34 0.18 -11.02 7.02
C GLY A 34 -0.32 -9.65 6.57
N ILE A 35 0.49 -8.58 6.71
CA ILE A 35 0.12 -7.25 6.23
C ILE A 35 0.36 -7.13 4.73
N ILE A 36 -0.68 -6.75 3.99
CA ILE A 36 -0.57 -6.53 2.55
C ILE A 36 0.26 -5.27 2.28
N LYS A 37 1.32 -5.38 1.47
CA LYS A 37 2.22 -4.27 1.13
C LYS A 37 2.15 -4.01 -0.37
N LYS A 38 1.71 -2.81 -0.80
CA LYS A 38 1.58 -2.45 -2.23
C LYS A 38 2.18 -1.08 -2.51
N ALA A 39 3.03 -0.95 -3.53
CA ALA A 39 3.51 0.34 -4.01
C ALA A 39 2.57 0.88 -5.09
N LEU A 40 2.26 2.17 -5.03
CA LEU A 40 1.44 2.89 -6.00
C LEU A 40 2.19 4.10 -6.56
N PRO A 41 1.72 4.70 -7.67
CA PRO A 41 2.34 5.90 -8.21
C PRO A 41 2.33 7.04 -7.20
N SER A 42 3.35 7.90 -7.29
CA SER A 42 3.45 9.07 -6.43
C SER A 42 2.30 10.05 -6.69
N THR A 43 1.63 10.50 -5.64
CA THR A 43 0.61 11.57 -5.71
C THR A 43 1.21 12.98 -5.65
N SER A 44 2.54 13.10 -5.62
CA SER A 44 3.21 14.40 -5.64
C SER A 44 2.94 15.12 -6.97
N PRO A 45 2.69 16.45 -6.96
CA PRO A 45 2.57 17.25 -8.18
C PRO A 45 3.82 17.17 -9.08
N ALA A 46 4.99 16.86 -8.52
CA ALA A 46 6.23 16.67 -9.27
C ALA A 46 6.22 15.39 -10.13
N ASN A 47 5.25 14.50 -9.94
CA ASN A 47 5.04 13.31 -10.77
C ASN A 47 4.33 13.66 -12.08
N ALA A 48 4.96 14.50 -12.91
CA ALA A 48 4.43 14.94 -14.21
C ALA A 48 4.20 13.79 -15.20
N ALA A 49 4.75 12.60 -14.93
CA ALA A 49 4.56 11.40 -15.74
C ALA A 49 3.20 10.72 -15.53
N CYS A 50 2.40 11.15 -14.55
CA CYS A 50 1.12 10.54 -14.22
C CYS A 50 0.00 11.59 -14.21
N SER A 51 -1.01 11.41 -15.07
CA SER A 51 -2.19 12.27 -15.04
C SER A 51 -3.01 12.04 -13.77
N TYR A 52 -3.83 13.02 -13.41
CA TYR A 52 -4.74 12.91 -12.28
C TYR A 52 -5.70 11.73 -12.43
N GLU A 53 -6.26 11.53 -13.63
CA GLU A 53 -7.20 10.45 -13.94
C GLU A 53 -6.54 9.09 -13.73
N ARG A 54 -5.28 8.96 -14.13
CA ARG A 54 -4.49 7.76 -13.89
C ARG A 54 -4.25 7.52 -12.40
N LEU A 55 -3.94 8.57 -11.64
CA LEU A 55 -3.80 8.46 -10.17
C LEU A 55 -5.10 8.00 -9.53
N VAL A 56 -6.23 8.61 -9.86
CA VAL A 56 -7.55 8.21 -9.36
C VAL A 56 -7.87 6.77 -9.73
N GLY A 57 -7.59 6.36 -10.98
CA GLY A 57 -7.82 4.99 -11.45
C GLY A 57 -6.96 3.96 -10.72
N GLU A 58 -5.65 4.17 -10.63
CA GLU A 58 -4.72 3.22 -10.00
C GLU A 58 -4.95 3.12 -8.48
N TRP A 59 -5.12 4.26 -7.80
CA TRP A 59 -5.39 4.27 -6.37
C TRP A 59 -6.77 3.71 -6.04
N GLY A 60 -7.81 4.13 -6.77
CA GLY A 60 -9.18 3.65 -6.58
C GLY A 60 -9.29 2.14 -6.79
N SER A 61 -8.70 1.61 -7.86
CA SER A 61 -8.67 0.17 -8.13
C SER A 61 -7.97 -0.59 -7.01
N ALA A 62 -6.81 -0.10 -6.56
CA ALA A 62 -6.04 -0.78 -5.52
C ALA A 62 -6.73 -0.77 -4.16
N VAL A 63 -7.45 0.30 -3.79
CA VAL A 63 -8.24 0.35 -2.56
C VAL A 63 -9.43 -0.61 -2.64
N ASN A 64 -10.13 -0.67 -3.78
CA ASN A 64 -11.26 -1.58 -3.97
C ASN A 64 -10.81 -3.05 -3.93
N GLU A 65 -9.75 -3.41 -4.65
CA GLU A 65 -9.15 -4.75 -4.60
C GLU A 65 -8.81 -5.17 -3.17
N LEU A 66 -8.22 -4.25 -2.40
CA LEU A 66 -7.83 -4.52 -1.02
C LEU A 66 -9.07 -4.71 -0.13
N LYS A 67 -10.07 -3.84 -0.27
CA LYS A 67 -11.33 -3.95 0.46
C LYS A 67 -11.99 -5.31 0.23
N GLU A 68 -12.06 -5.77 -1.02
CA GLU A 68 -12.63 -7.06 -1.36
C GLU A 68 -11.84 -8.24 -0.79
N LYS A 69 -10.50 -8.16 -0.78
CA LYS A 69 -9.65 -9.18 -0.16
C LYS A 69 -9.89 -9.27 1.35
N ILE A 70 -9.84 -8.14 2.05
CA ILE A 70 -10.06 -8.07 3.50
C ILE A 70 -11.46 -8.58 3.87
N LEU A 71 -12.50 -8.20 3.11
CA LEU A 71 -13.87 -8.66 3.35
C LEU A 71 -14.04 -10.15 3.11
N LYS A 72 -13.33 -10.74 2.14
CA LYS A 72 -13.33 -12.19 1.93
C LYS A 72 -12.64 -12.90 3.08
N GLU A 73 -11.46 -12.45 3.49
CA GLU A 73 -10.67 -13.07 4.57
C GLU A 73 -11.40 -13.01 5.93
N LYS A 74 -12.21 -11.98 6.20
CA LYS A 74 -13.00 -11.86 7.45
C LYS A 74 -14.31 -12.65 7.46
N ARG A 75 -14.75 -13.19 6.30
CA ARG A 75 -16.00 -13.94 6.16
C ARG A 75 -15.82 -15.45 6.32
N TYR A 76 -14.59 -15.93 6.40
CA TYR A 76 -14.21 -17.31 6.69
C TYR A 76 -13.48 -17.36 8.04
#